data_AF-A0A261QSW0-F1
#
_entry.id   AF-A0A261QSW0-F1
#
_cell.length_a   1.000
_cell.length_b   1.000
_cell.length_c   1.000
_cell.angle_alpha   90.00
_cell.angle_beta   90.00
_cell.angle_gamma   90.00
#
_symmetry.space_group_name_H-M   'P 1'
#
loop_
_entity.id
_entity.type
_entity.pdbx_description
1 polymer ?
#
loop_
_entity_poly.entity_id
_entity_poly.type
_entity_poly.pdbx_seq_one_letter_code
_entity_poly.pdbx_strand_id
1 'polypeptide(L)' 'MTTFYLEAHPYIALCDLLKISGWCESGAAAKLAIDEGRVTVNGAVETPLAQAL' A
#
# COMPACT_ATOMS: atom_id res chain seq x y z
N MET A 1 -7.74 -14.37 0.62
CA MET A 1 -8.32 -13.19 1.30
C MET A 1 -7.70 -13.13 2.67
N THR A 2 -6.90 -12.10 2.97
CA THR A 2 -6.12 -11.97 4.21
C THR A 2 -6.67 -10.80 5.01
N THR A 3 -6.94 -11.00 6.30
CA THR A 3 -7.41 -9.94 7.20
C THR A 3 -6.23 -9.39 7.99
N PHE A 4 -6.05 -8.08 7.95
CA PHE A 4 -5.03 -7.35 8.73
C PHE A 4 -5.72 -6.46 9.76
N TYR A 5 -5.21 -6.45 10.99
CA TYR A 5 -5.76 -5.64 12.08
C TYR A 5 -4.82 -4.48 12.38
N LEU A 6 -5.35 -3.26 12.40
CA LEU A 6 -4.59 -2.04 12.72
C LEU A 6 -4.31 -1.88 14.23
N GLU A 7 -4.84 -2.78 15.06
CA GLU A 7 -4.74 -2.75 16.51
C GLU A 7 -5.07 -1.36 17.09
N ALA A 8 -4.09 -0.70 17.72
CA ALA A 8 -4.25 0.62 18.34
C ALA A 8 -3.93 1.79 17.39
N HIS A 9 -3.62 1.53 16.12
CA HIS A 9 -3.24 2.56 15.16
C HIS A 9 -4.46 3.04 14.34
N PRO A 10 -4.73 4.36 14.30
CA PRO A 10 -5.85 4.90 13.53
C PRO A 10 -5.59 4.83 12.01
N TYR A 11 -4.33 4.73 11.60
CA TYR A 11 -3.94 4.62 10.19
C TYR A 11 -2.65 3.79 10.07
N ILE A 12 -2.45 3.20 8.89
CA ILE A 12 -1.19 2.59 8.48
C ILE A 12 -0.81 3.11 7.09
N ALA A 13 0.48 3.23 6.82
CA ALA A 13 0.95 3.50 5.47
C ALA A 13 0.73 2.27 4.57
N LEU A 14 0.26 2.49 3.34
CA LEU A 14 -0.02 1.40 2.38
C LEU A 14 1.23 0.56 2.09
N CYS A 15 2.41 1.17 1.99
CA CYS A 15 3.66 0.44 1.76
C CYS A 15 4.04 -0.48 2.92
N ASP A 16 3.74 -0.07 4.16
CA ASP A 16 3.98 -0.90 5.35
C ASP A 16 2.97 -2.04 5.41
N LEU A 17 1.71 -1.78 5.07
CA LEU A 17 0.69 -2.82 4.95
C LEU A 17 1.10 -3.89 3.91
N LEU A 18 1.56 -3.46 2.73
CA LEU A 18 2.04 -4.35 1.66
C LEU A 18 3.26 -5.19 2.11
N LYS A 19 4.15 -4.59 2.90
CA LYS A 19 5.30 -5.29 3.47
C LYS A 19 4.89 -6.31 4.53
N ILE A 20 4.06 -5.91 5.51
CA ILE A 20 3.65 -6.75 6.63
C ILE A 20 2.73 -7.90 6.18
N SER A 21 1.92 -7.66 5.16
CA SER A 21 1.10 -8.71 4.52
C SER A 21 1.92 -9.69 3.67
N GLY A 22 3.22 -9.43 3.46
CA GLY A 22 4.11 -10.26 2.65
C GLY A 22 3.90 -10.12 1.15
N TRP A 23 3.19 -9.09 0.69
CA TRP A 23 2.95 -8.85 -0.74
C TRP A 23 4.14 -8.16 -1.41
N CYS A 24 4.98 -7.48 -0.64
CA CYS A 24 6.19 -6.83 -1.11
C CYS A 24 7.35 -7.13 -0.15
N GLU A 25 8.54 -7.37 -0.71
CA GLU A 25 9.74 -7.69 0.07
C GLU A 25 10.29 -6.48 0.86
N SER A 26 9.97 -5.26 0.41
CA SER A 26 10.41 -4.01 1.04
C SER A 26 9.43 -2.87 0.79
N GLY A 27 9.56 -1.79 1.56
CA GLY A 27 8.79 -0.57 1.33
C GLY A 27 9.08 0.08 -0.03
N ALA A 28 10.29 -0.09 -0.56
CA ALA A 28 10.64 0.39 -1.91
C ALA A 28 9.92 -0.40 -3.01
N ALA A 29 9.86 -1.74 -2.88
CA ALA A 29 9.11 -2.58 -3.81
C ALA A 29 7.61 -2.27 -3.77
N ALA A 30 7.06 -2.02 -2.57
CA ALA A 30 5.68 -1.59 -2.41
C ALA A 30 5.40 -0.26 -3.09
N LYS A 31 6.32 0.70 -2.98
CA LYS A 31 6.19 2.01 -3.61
C LYS A 31 6.22 1.91 -5.15
N LEU A 32 7.11 1.07 -5.69
CA LEU A 32 7.14 0.80 -7.13
C LEU A 32 5.82 0.19 -7.62
N ALA A 33 5.24 -0.76 -6.88
CA ALA A 33 3.95 -1.36 -7.24
C ALA A 33 2.80 -0.34 -7.24
N ILE A 34 2.82 0.63 -6.32
CA ILE A 34 1.86 1.74 -6.28
C ILE A 34 2.10 2.68 -7.47
N ASP A 35 3.35 3.05 -7.75
CA ASP A 35 3.74 3.92 -8.87
C ASP A 35 3.35 3.31 -10.24
N GLU A 36 3.41 1.98 -10.36
CA GLU A 36 2.98 1.23 -11.53
C GLU A 36 1.45 1.03 -11.62
N GLY A 37 0.68 1.56 -10.66
CA GLY A 37 -0.78 1.42 -10.63
C GLY A 37 -1.28 -0.01 -10.38
N ARG A 38 -0.45 -0.87 -9.78
CA ARG A 38 -0.78 -2.28 -9.50
C ARG A 38 -1.55 -2.47 -8.20
N VAL A 39 -1.74 -1.41 -7.42
CA VAL A 39 -2.39 -1.45 -6.11
C VAL A 39 -3.73 -0.72 -6.19
N THR A 40 -4.79 -1.38 -5.72
CA THR A 40 -6.13 -0.78 -5.62
C THR A 40 -6.60 -0.81 -4.18
N VAL A 41 -7.16 0.31 -3.70
CA VAL A 41 -7.76 0.45 -2.38
C VAL A 41 -9.21 0.87 -2.57
N ASN A 42 -10.14 0.10 -2.00
CA ASN A 42 -11.58 0.33 -2.13
C ASN A 42 -12.06 0.49 -3.59
N GLY A 43 -11.41 -0.19 -4.54
CA GLY A 43 -11.74 -0.14 -5.96
C GLY A 43 -11.13 1.03 -6.74
N ALA A 44 -10.40 1.94 -6.08
CA ALA A 44 -9.63 2.99 -6.74
C ALA A 44 -8.16 2.55 -6.87
N VAL A 45 -7.54 2.81 -8.02
CA VAL A 45 -6.09 2.63 -8.19
C VAL A 45 -5.38 3.68 -7.34
N GLU A 46 -4.51 3.21 -6.46
CA GLU A 46 -3.66 4.08 -5.66
C GLU A 46 -2.55 4.65 -6.55
N THR A 47 -2.31 5.95 -6.40
CA THR A 47 -1.23 6.65 -7.09
C THR A 47 -0.28 7.28 -6.09
N PRO A 48 1.01 7.42 -6.42
CA PRO A 48 1.87 8.26 -5.62
C PRO A 48 1.33 9.69 -5.61
N LEU A 49 1.16 10.27 -4.42
CA LEU A 49 0.73 11.66 -4.22
C LEU A 49 1.58 12.70 -5.01
N ALA A 50 2.74 12.28 -5.54
CA ALA A 50 3.65 13.09 -6.35
C ALA A 50 3.15 13.42 -7.78
N GLN A 51 2.03 12.87 -8.24
CA GLN A 51 1.50 13.17 -9.59
C GLN A 51 0.33 14.16 -9.63
N ALA A 52 -0.02 14.79 -8.51
CA ALA A 52 -0.91 15.96 -8.53
C ALA A 52 -0.08 17.21 -8.89
N LEU A 53 0.18 17.40 -10.19
CA LEU A 53 0.54 18.71 -10.77
C LEU A 53 -0.74 19.49 -11.08
#